data_AF-A0A9Q5V9F4-F1
#
_entry.id   AF-A0A9Q5V9F4-F1
#
_cell.length_a   1.000
_cell.length_b   1.000
_cell.length_c   1.000
_cell.angle_alpha   90.00
_cell.angle_beta   90.00
_cell.angle_gamma   90.00
#
_symmetry.space_group_name_H-M   'P 1'
#
loop_
_entity.id
_entity.type
_entity.pdbx_description
1 polymer ?
#
loop_
_entity_poly.entity_id
_entity_poly.type
_entity_poly.pdbx_seq_one_letter_code
_entity_poly.pdbx_strand_id
1 'polypeptide(L)'
;MSETQSMESVIALAKQAQDKLKREKQLHQVRLQQSRQQAKVKSHSQSNDQKQEQKNNSNSTTPTTKSLYLFAQFDLIFGALWERQHYQDQNKLTAYIEKWNTILDNIPQRYIEIACEKMSMMPQKELRWIPRFGDFLGLCNQVRPQELGFLSTRLAYAEAYILVKQPQKHPNQHWSHPVIFVTATTLFNKEKPNHSINKSEYAIFKGLYIENIKRFLNGESFPNPTLVQHSLTHKPKRSASLANSHLSKLKAQFTKA
;
A
#
# COMPACT_ATOMS: atom_id res chain seq x y z
N MET A 1 36.64 -15.15 -36.57
CA MET A 1 36.94 -13.83 -35.95
C MET A 1 35.65 -13.34 -35.32
N SER A 2 35.23 -14.07 -34.29
CA SER A 2 33.89 -14.63 -34.13
C SER A 2 33.39 -14.36 -32.72
N GLU A 3 32.11 -14.02 -32.56
CA GLU A 3 31.17 -14.13 -31.42
C GLU A 3 31.67 -13.91 -29.96
N THR A 4 32.85 -14.40 -29.57
CA THR A 4 33.47 -14.21 -28.26
C THR A 4 33.79 -12.74 -27.94
N GLN A 5 34.26 -11.95 -28.92
CA GLN A 5 34.49 -10.49 -28.73
C GLN A 5 33.18 -9.71 -28.49
N SER A 6 32.06 -10.21 -28.99
CA SER A 6 30.74 -9.61 -28.77
C SER A 6 30.19 -9.93 -27.38
N MET A 7 30.50 -11.11 -26.83
CA MET A 7 30.00 -11.57 -25.55
C MET A 7 30.77 -10.94 -24.38
N GLU A 8 32.09 -10.73 -24.54
CA GLU A 8 32.92 -10.01 -23.56
C GLU A 8 32.50 -8.53 -23.41
N SER A 9 32.08 -7.87 -24.49
CA SER A 9 31.61 -6.47 -24.42
C SER A 9 30.28 -6.34 -23.67
N VAL A 10 29.36 -7.31 -23.85
CA VAL A 10 28.07 -7.36 -23.15
C VAL A 10 28.26 -7.63 -21.66
N ILE A 11 29.18 -8.53 -21.30
CA ILE A 11 29.54 -8.81 -19.90
C ILE A 11 30.19 -7.58 -19.25
N ALA A 12 31.05 -6.87 -19.97
CA ALA A 12 31.66 -5.62 -19.48
C ALA A 12 30.61 -4.53 -19.24
N LEU A 13 29.64 -4.37 -20.14
CA LEU A 13 28.52 -3.43 -20.00
C LEU A 13 27.60 -3.77 -18.83
N ALA A 14 27.28 -5.05 -18.64
CA ALA A 14 26.47 -5.52 -17.51
C ALA A 14 27.19 -5.24 -16.17
N LYS A 15 28.50 -5.49 -16.11
CA LYS A 15 29.32 -5.24 -14.92
C LYS A 15 29.41 -3.75 -14.62
N GLN A 16 29.58 -2.91 -15.64
CA GLN A 16 29.57 -1.45 -15.51
C GLN A 16 28.22 -0.91 -15.01
N ALA A 17 27.10 -1.45 -15.49
CA ALA A 17 25.77 -1.09 -15.01
C ALA A 17 25.55 -1.50 -13.54
N GLN A 18 26.03 -2.68 -13.16
CA GLN A 18 25.93 -3.19 -11.79
C GLN A 18 26.80 -2.36 -10.81
N ASP A 19 28.00 -1.96 -11.24
CA ASP A 19 28.88 -1.08 -10.47
C ASP A 19 28.30 0.33 -10.33
N LYS A 20 27.65 0.85 -11.38
CA LYS A 20 26.95 2.14 -11.31
C LYS A 20 25.80 2.09 -10.31
N LEU A 21 24.98 1.04 -10.35
CA LEU A 21 23.87 0.83 -9.41
C LEU A 21 24.38 0.70 -7.96
N LYS A 22 25.53 0.04 -7.75
CA LYS A 22 26.15 -0.10 -6.44
C LYS A 22 26.64 1.24 -5.89
N ARG A 23 27.25 2.08 -6.75
CA ARG A 23 27.67 3.45 -6.38
C ARG A 23 26.48 4.35 -6.06
N GLU A 24 25.39 4.27 -6.82
CA GLU A 24 24.18 5.05 -6.55
C GLU A 24 23.54 4.66 -5.21
N LYS A 25 23.49 3.36 -4.88
CA LYS A 25 23.01 2.88 -3.57
C LYS A 25 23.89 3.38 -2.42
N GLN A 26 25.22 3.38 -2.59
CA GLN A 26 26.14 3.92 -1.58
C GLN A 26 25.98 5.43 -1.41
N LEU A 27 25.87 6.20 -2.51
CA LEU A 27 25.63 7.64 -2.47
C LEU A 27 24.30 7.98 -1.80
N HIS A 28 23.25 7.19 -2.04
CA HIS A 28 21.97 7.36 -1.38
C HIS A 28 22.07 7.11 0.13
N GLN A 29 22.81 6.08 0.54
CA GLN A 29 23.03 5.77 1.96
C GLN A 29 23.83 6.86 2.67
N VAL A 30 24.83 7.44 2.01
CA VAL A 30 25.61 8.59 2.52
C VAL A 30 24.74 9.84 2.66
N ARG A 31 23.88 10.15 1.68
CA ARG A 31 22.94 11.28 1.78
C ARG A 31 21.98 11.12 2.95
N LEU A 32 21.42 9.93 3.15
CA LEU A 32 20.56 9.62 4.30
C LEU A 32 21.27 9.81 5.65
N GLN A 33 22.55 9.43 5.74
CA GLN A 33 23.35 9.65 6.95
C GLN A 33 23.66 11.14 7.19
N GLN A 34 23.98 11.90 6.13
CA GLN A 34 24.22 13.33 6.21
C GLN A 34 22.95 14.11 6.61
N SER A 35 21.80 13.76 6.06
CA SER A 35 20.51 14.36 6.47
C SER A 35 20.19 14.07 7.95
N ARG A 36 20.49 12.86 8.44
CA ARG A 36 20.33 12.51 9.86
C ARG A 36 21.29 13.29 10.77
N GLN A 37 22.53 13.51 10.34
CA GLN A 37 23.50 14.32 11.08
C GLN A 37 23.11 15.80 11.11
N GLN A 38 22.64 16.38 10.00
CA GLN A 38 22.17 17.77 9.95
C GLN A 38 20.93 17.99 10.83
N ALA A 39 20.02 17.02 10.90
CA ALA A 39 18.88 17.05 11.82
C ALA A 39 19.33 17.01 13.30
N LYS A 40 20.43 16.30 13.60
CA LYS A 40 20.99 16.18 14.95
C LYS A 40 21.82 17.41 15.37
N VAL A 41 22.48 18.08 14.43
CA VAL A 41 23.19 19.35 14.68
C VAL A 41 22.20 20.49 14.94
N LYS A 42 21.10 20.57 14.19
CA LYS A 42 20.03 21.57 14.44
C LYS A 42 19.37 21.43 15.81
N SER A 43 19.36 20.23 16.42
CA SER A 43 18.82 20.02 17.77
C SER A 43 19.81 20.35 18.90
N HIS A 44 21.12 20.44 18.61
CA HIS A 44 22.15 20.79 19.60
C HIS A 44 22.59 22.27 19.56
N SER A 45 22.22 23.03 18.53
CA SER A 45 22.55 24.47 18.43
C SER A 45 21.52 25.42 19.05
N GLN A 46 20.47 24.93 19.72
CA GLN A 46 19.56 25.77 20.52
C GLN A 46 20.16 26.03 21.92
N SER A 47 21.21 26.86 21.96
CA SER A 47 21.73 27.44 23.20
C SER A 47 21.13 28.83 23.42
N ASN A 48 20.25 28.90 24.43
CA ASN A 48 19.89 30.01 25.33
C ASN A 48 19.62 31.46 24.89
N ASP A 49 19.93 31.94 23.69
CA ASP A 49 19.78 33.38 23.37
C ASP A 49 18.52 33.77 22.56
N GLN A 50 17.64 32.83 22.20
CA GLN A 50 16.43 33.13 21.41
C GLN A 50 15.12 33.18 22.21
N LYS A 51 15.18 33.38 23.53
CA LYS A 51 13.98 33.37 24.38
C LYS A 51 13.17 34.68 24.41
N GLN A 52 13.51 35.70 23.62
CA GLN A 52 12.81 37.00 23.68
C GLN A 52 12.26 37.58 22.36
N GLU A 53 12.43 36.93 21.19
CA GLU A 53 11.82 37.41 19.93
C GLU A 53 10.69 36.52 19.37
N GLN A 54 10.25 35.48 20.09
CA GLN A 54 9.13 34.62 19.67
C GLN A 54 7.74 35.14 20.08
N LYS A 55 7.54 36.45 20.06
CA LYS A 55 6.21 37.07 20.04
C LYS A 55 6.17 38.05 18.89
N ASN A 56 6.04 37.52 17.67
CA ASN A 56 5.25 38.10 16.57
C ASN A 56 5.39 37.21 15.32
N ASN A 57 4.25 36.63 14.90
CA ASN A 57 3.96 36.09 13.57
C ASN A 57 5.03 35.23 12.84
N SER A 58 4.89 33.91 12.95
CA SER A 58 4.65 33.07 11.77
C SER A 58 4.30 31.64 12.21
N ASN A 59 3.10 31.18 11.89
CA ASN A 59 2.79 29.75 11.85
C ASN A 59 3.60 29.15 10.69
N SER A 60 4.89 28.88 10.89
CA SER A 60 5.67 28.19 9.86
C SER A 60 5.35 26.69 9.94
N THR A 61 4.41 26.24 9.11
CA THR A 61 4.12 24.80 8.95
C THR A 61 5.36 24.08 8.45
N THR A 62 5.88 23.15 9.25
CA THR A 62 7.05 22.36 8.87
C THR A 62 6.65 21.14 8.04
N PRO A 63 7.46 20.71 7.05
CA PRO A 63 7.14 19.51 6.28
C PRO A 63 7.26 18.26 7.16
N THR A 64 6.30 17.34 7.04
CA THR A 64 6.33 16.01 7.67
C THR A 64 7.38 15.10 7.05
N THR A 65 7.73 13.98 7.70
CA THR A 65 8.66 12.97 7.14
C THR A 65 8.25 12.50 5.73
N LYS A 66 6.94 12.40 5.46
CA LYS A 66 6.39 11.97 4.16
C LYS A 66 6.59 13.03 3.08
N SER A 67 6.27 14.30 3.38
CA SER A 67 6.46 15.39 2.42
C SER A 67 7.93 15.73 2.22
N LEU A 68 8.76 15.67 3.28
CA LEU A 68 10.21 15.75 3.16
C LEU A 68 10.76 14.67 2.22
N TYR A 69 10.32 13.42 2.37
CA TYR A 69 10.73 12.34 1.49
C TYR A 69 10.33 12.63 0.03
N LEU A 70 9.07 13.02 -0.20
CA LEU A 70 8.59 13.38 -1.52
C LEU A 70 9.43 14.50 -2.14
N PHE A 71 9.63 15.60 -1.41
CA PHE A 71 10.37 16.75 -1.90
C PHE A 71 11.84 16.42 -2.14
N ALA A 72 12.46 15.57 -1.33
CA ALA A 72 13.82 15.10 -1.53
C ALA A 72 13.98 14.26 -2.82
N GLN A 73 13.00 13.42 -3.15
CA GLN A 73 13.00 12.70 -4.45
C GLN A 73 12.91 13.65 -5.65
N PHE A 74 12.44 14.86 -5.38
CA PHE A 74 12.23 15.92 -6.34
C PHE A 74 13.09 17.15 -6.00
N ASP A 75 14.28 16.98 -5.43
CA ASP A 75 15.16 18.08 -4.98
C ASP A 75 15.40 19.16 -6.07
N LEU A 76 15.33 18.78 -7.34
CA LEU A 76 15.38 19.69 -8.50
C LEU A 76 14.10 20.54 -8.68
N ILE A 77 12.94 20.01 -8.30
CA ILE A 77 11.61 20.60 -8.49
C ILE A 77 11.36 21.70 -7.47
N PHE A 78 11.73 21.51 -6.20
CA PHE A 78 11.44 22.50 -5.16
C PHE A 78 12.21 23.81 -5.37
N GLY A 79 13.51 23.71 -5.70
CA GLY A 79 14.33 24.88 -6.06
C GLY A 79 13.90 25.54 -7.37
N ALA A 80 13.74 24.74 -8.44
CA ALA A 80 13.39 25.29 -9.76
C ALA A 80 11.97 25.87 -9.84
N LEU A 81 11.02 25.40 -9.04
CA LEU A 81 9.67 25.97 -8.98
C LEU A 81 9.58 27.25 -8.20
N TRP A 82 10.32 27.31 -7.09
CA TRP A 82 10.43 28.51 -6.29
C TRP A 82 10.98 29.66 -7.14
N GLU A 83 12.02 29.38 -7.92
CA GLU A 83 12.62 30.33 -8.86
C GLU A 83 11.69 30.63 -10.06
N ARG A 84 11.04 29.64 -10.68
CA ARG A 84 10.21 29.84 -11.89
C ARG A 84 8.86 30.48 -11.66
N GLN A 85 8.19 30.23 -10.54
CA GLN A 85 6.88 30.81 -10.29
C GLN A 85 6.94 32.17 -9.57
N HIS A 86 8.14 32.72 -9.35
CA HIS A 86 8.35 33.95 -8.58
C HIS A 86 7.63 33.91 -7.22
N TYR A 87 7.63 32.75 -6.55
CA TYR A 87 7.12 32.67 -5.19
C TYR A 87 8.18 33.32 -4.30
N GLN A 88 8.15 34.64 -4.21
CA GLN A 88 8.88 35.38 -3.19
C GLN A 88 8.10 35.42 -1.86
N ASP A 89 6.88 34.89 -1.87
CA ASP A 89 5.93 34.93 -0.76
C ASP A 89 5.96 33.64 0.06
N GLN A 90 6.54 33.75 1.26
CA GLN A 90 6.68 32.67 2.23
C GLN A 90 5.33 32.09 2.68
N ASN A 91 4.24 32.85 2.60
CA ASN A 91 2.90 32.36 2.93
C ASN A 91 2.42 31.32 1.92
N LYS A 92 2.71 31.53 0.64
CA LYS A 92 2.33 30.58 -0.42
C LYS A 92 3.12 29.27 -0.33
N LEU A 93 4.38 29.33 0.12
CA LEU A 93 5.16 28.13 0.41
C LEU A 93 4.53 27.30 1.52
N THR A 94 4.20 28.00 2.61
CA THR A 94 3.64 27.39 3.81
C THR A 94 2.33 26.69 3.47
N ALA A 95 1.44 27.36 2.73
CA ALA A 95 0.20 26.78 2.24
C ALA A 95 0.41 25.57 1.30
N TYR A 96 1.45 25.58 0.47
CA TYR A 96 1.79 24.46 -0.41
C TYR A 96 2.30 23.23 0.37
N ILE A 97 3.19 23.45 1.34
CA ILE A 97 3.71 22.39 2.23
C ILE A 97 2.57 21.79 3.05
N GLU A 98 1.72 22.65 3.63
CA GLU A 98 0.57 22.23 4.42
C GLU A 98 -0.39 21.37 3.60
N LYS A 99 -0.67 21.79 2.36
CA LYS A 99 -1.50 21.00 1.45
C LYS A 99 -0.93 19.60 1.18
N TRP A 100 0.39 19.48 0.97
CA TRP A 100 1.05 18.18 0.81
C TRP A 100 1.02 17.36 2.09
N ASN A 101 1.29 17.97 3.25
CA ASN A 101 1.21 17.28 4.55
C ASN A 101 -0.17 16.65 4.73
N THR A 102 -1.24 17.42 4.52
CA THR A 102 -2.63 16.94 4.65
C THR A 102 -2.97 15.81 3.68
N ILE A 103 -2.50 15.89 2.43
CA ILE A 103 -2.77 14.86 1.41
C ILE A 103 -2.02 13.56 1.72
N LEU A 104 -0.76 13.66 2.13
CA LEU A 104 0.11 12.49 2.37
C LEU A 104 -0.19 11.83 3.72
N ASP A 105 -0.85 12.52 4.64
CA ASP A 105 -1.13 12.03 5.99
C ASP A 105 -1.81 10.65 5.97
N ASN A 106 -2.84 10.51 5.12
CA ASN A 106 -3.63 9.29 4.98
C ASN A 106 -3.01 8.22 4.07
N ILE A 107 -1.86 8.49 3.45
CA ILE A 107 -1.22 7.56 2.52
C ILE A 107 -0.09 6.84 3.26
N PRO A 108 -0.08 5.49 3.30
CA PRO A 108 1.02 4.77 3.92
C PRO A 108 2.36 5.09 3.23
N GLN A 109 3.44 5.21 4.00
CA GLN A 109 4.76 5.60 3.48
C GLN A 109 5.21 4.72 2.30
N ARG A 110 4.94 3.42 2.34
CA ARG A 110 5.32 2.50 1.26
C ARG A 110 4.64 2.79 -0.08
N TYR A 111 3.41 3.31 -0.06
CA TYR A 111 2.73 3.74 -1.29
C TYR A 111 3.43 4.97 -1.90
N ILE A 112 3.87 5.91 -1.07
CA ILE A 112 4.61 7.10 -1.48
C ILE A 112 5.94 6.70 -2.13
N GLU A 113 6.67 5.77 -1.51
CA GLU A 113 7.93 5.26 -2.05
C GLU A 113 7.78 4.65 -3.45
N ILE A 114 6.81 3.76 -3.64
CA ILE A 114 6.56 3.12 -4.95
C ILE A 114 6.08 4.15 -5.97
N ALA A 115 5.24 5.11 -5.58
CA ALA A 115 4.81 6.18 -6.47
C ALA A 115 5.99 7.06 -6.93
N CYS A 116 6.91 7.39 -6.01
CA CYS A 116 8.16 8.08 -6.32
C CYS A 116 9.05 7.28 -7.29
N GLU A 117 9.21 5.98 -7.06
CA GLU A 117 9.96 5.09 -7.95
C GLU A 117 9.33 5.01 -9.35
N LYS A 118 8.00 4.92 -9.44
CA LYS A 118 7.30 4.95 -10.73
C LYS A 118 7.54 6.26 -11.47
N MET A 119 7.50 7.39 -10.76
CA MET A 119 7.79 8.69 -11.39
C MET A 119 9.24 8.80 -11.82
N SER A 120 10.22 8.31 -11.05
CA SER A 120 11.63 8.42 -11.45
C SER A 120 11.96 7.61 -12.72
N MET A 121 11.18 6.58 -13.01
CA MET A 121 11.31 5.75 -14.21
C MET A 121 10.56 6.31 -15.43
N MET A 122 9.73 7.34 -15.26
CA MET A 122 9.00 7.94 -16.39
C MET A 122 9.93 8.78 -17.28
N PRO A 123 9.67 8.83 -18.60
CA PRO A 123 10.41 9.73 -19.49
C PRO A 123 10.28 11.18 -19.03
N GLN A 124 11.38 11.95 -19.05
CA GLN A 124 11.37 13.37 -18.65
C GLN A 124 10.39 14.24 -19.47
N LYS A 125 9.99 13.80 -20.66
CA LYS A 125 8.99 14.47 -21.50
C LYS A 125 7.55 14.32 -20.95
N GLU A 126 7.29 13.24 -20.22
CA GLU A 126 5.99 12.91 -19.62
C GLU A 126 5.90 13.39 -18.17
N LEU A 127 7.04 13.46 -17.48
CA LEU A 127 7.14 14.09 -16.18
C LEU A 127 6.99 15.59 -16.32
N ARG A 128 5.85 16.11 -15.88
CA ARG A 128 5.79 17.51 -15.51
C ARG A 128 6.86 17.77 -14.46
N TRP A 129 7.54 18.91 -14.58
CA TRP A 129 8.49 19.43 -13.60
C TRP A 129 7.89 19.56 -12.19
N ILE A 130 6.57 19.41 -12.02
CA ILE A 130 5.89 19.23 -10.74
C ILE A 130 4.91 18.09 -10.91
N PRO A 131 4.94 17.05 -10.07
CA PRO A 131 3.81 16.16 -9.96
C PRO A 131 2.62 16.99 -9.48
N ARG A 132 1.56 17.07 -10.30
CA ARG A 132 0.30 17.61 -9.78
C ARG A 132 -0.19 16.65 -8.71
N PHE A 133 -0.81 17.18 -7.67
CA PHE A 133 -1.38 16.37 -6.58
C PHE A 133 -2.26 15.22 -7.12
N GLY A 134 -3.10 15.50 -8.12
CA GLY A 134 -3.97 14.50 -8.74
C GLY A 134 -3.19 13.38 -9.44
N ASP A 135 -2.10 13.72 -10.13
CA ASP A 135 -1.26 12.75 -10.85
C ASP A 135 -0.55 11.84 -9.84
N PHE A 136 0.01 12.42 -8.77
CA PHE A 136 0.65 11.68 -7.68
C PHE A 136 -0.33 10.74 -6.97
N LEU A 137 -1.53 11.24 -6.64
CA LEU A 137 -2.58 10.42 -6.03
C LEU A 137 -3.03 9.30 -6.96
N GLY A 138 -3.11 9.56 -8.27
CA GLY A 138 -3.36 8.55 -9.29
C GLY A 138 -2.34 7.41 -9.22
N LEU A 139 -1.05 7.74 -9.12
CA LEU A 139 0.02 6.76 -9.00
C LEU A 139 -0.05 5.95 -7.71
N CYS A 140 -0.30 6.60 -6.57
CA CYS A 140 -0.55 5.93 -5.30
C CYS A 140 -1.74 4.96 -5.40
N ASN A 141 -2.83 5.35 -6.06
CA ASN A 141 -4.01 4.51 -6.23
C ASN A 141 -3.80 3.34 -7.21
N GLN A 142 -2.80 3.42 -8.09
CA GLN A 142 -2.42 2.37 -9.02
C GLN A 142 -1.41 1.37 -8.44
N VAL A 143 -0.91 1.58 -7.23
CA VAL A 143 -0.02 0.62 -6.56
C VAL A 143 -0.76 -0.69 -6.32
N ARG A 144 -0.24 -1.78 -6.88
CA ARG A 144 -0.82 -3.11 -6.74
C ARG A 144 -0.33 -3.77 -5.44
N PRO A 145 -1.15 -4.67 -4.82
CA PRO A 145 -0.75 -5.42 -3.63
C PRO A 145 0.61 -6.13 -3.75
N GLN A 146 0.93 -6.65 -4.93
CA GLN A 146 2.20 -7.35 -5.17
C GLN A 146 3.42 -6.45 -5.04
N GLU A 147 3.30 -5.18 -5.42
CA GLU A 147 4.37 -4.19 -5.30
C GLU A 147 4.65 -3.83 -3.82
N LEU A 148 3.68 -4.11 -2.95
CA LEU A 148 3.74 -3.93 -1.51
C LEU A 148 4.16 -5.23 -0.77
N GLY A 149 4.44 -6.32 -1.50
CA GLY A 149 4.80 -7.62 -0.93
C GLY A 149 3.62 -8.52 -0.56
N PHE A 150 2.39 -8.18 -0.96
CA PHE A 150 1.19 -8.98 -0.70
C PHE A 150 0.80 -9.84 -1.90
N LEU A 151 -0.04 -10.86 -1.67
CA LEU A 151 -0.61 -11.64 -2.77
C LEU A 151 -1.47 -10.76 -3.70
N SER A 152 -1.53 -11.16 -4.97
CA SER A 152 -2.46 -10.52 -5.91
C SER A 152 -3.89 -10.63 -5.39
N THR A 153 -4.74 -9.64 -5.67
CA THR A 153 -6.15 -9.67 -5.24
C THR A 153 -6.86 -10.96 -5.67
N ARG A 154 -6.56 -11.47 -6.86
CA ARG A 154 -7.15 -12.73 -7.37
C ARG A 154 -6.72 -13.94 -6.52
N LEU A 155 -5.43 -14.04 -6.19
CA LEU A 155 -4.91 -15.14 -5.37
C LEU A 155 -5.39 -15.04 -3.93
N ALA A 156 -5.36 -13.84 -3.34
CA ALA A 156 -5.87 -13.59 -2.00
C ALA A 156 -7.37 -13.93 -1.88
N TYR A 157 -8.16 -13.60 -2.91
CA TYR A 157 -9.57 -13.98 -2.96
C TYR A 157 -9.76 -15.49 -3.08
N ALA A 158 -8.98 -16.16 -3.92
CA ALA A 158 -9.05 -17.61 -4.07
C ALA A 158 -8.73 -18.33 -2.75
N GLU A 159 -7.68 -17.90 -2.06
CA GLU A 159 -7.34 -18.38 -0.72
C GLU A 159 -8.51 -18.16 0.26
N ALA A 160 -9.00 -16.92 0.35
CA ALA A 160 -10.12 -16.58 1.22
C ALA A 160 -11.37 -17.42 0.93
N TYR A 161 -11.70 -17.62 -0.34
CA TYR A 161 -12.85 -18.43 -0.75
C TYR A 161 -12.67 -19.89 -0.37
N ILE A 162 -11.50 -20.48 -0.63
CA ILE A 162 -11.20 -21.88 -0.30
C ILE A 162 -11.26 -22.11 1.21
N LEU A 163 -10.56 -21.29 1.99
CA LEU A 163 -10.43 -21.49 3.43
C LEU A 163 -11.74 -21.23 4.19
N VAL A 164 -12.63 -20.37 3.67
CA VAL A 164 -13.92 -20.09 4.32
C VAL A 164 -15.06 -20.97 3.80
N LYS A 165 -15.14 -21.22 2.48
CA LYS A 165 -16.27 -21.97 1.89
C LYS A 165 -16.00 -23.47 1.78
N GLN A 166 -14.75 -23.90 1.71
CA GLN A 166 -14.36 -25.30 1.57
C GLN A 166 -13.36 -25.76 2.64
N PRO A 167 -13.54 -25.41 3.93
CA PRO A 167 -12.57 -25.73 4.98
C PRO A 167 -12.35 -27.24 5.14
N GLN A 168 -13.35 -28.06 4.80
CA GLN A 168 -13.24 -29.52 4.92
C GLN A 168 -12.31 -30.16 3.87
N LYS A 169 -12.09 -29.52 2.72
CA LYS A 169 -11.20 -30.06 1.67
C LYS A 169 -9.73 -29.71 1.93
N HIS A 170 -9.48 -28.75 2.80
CA HIS A 170 -8.15 -28.23 3.08
C HIS A 170 -7.91 -28.18 4.60
N PRO A 171 -7.95 -29.34 5.29
CA PRO A 171 -7.69 -29.38 6.72
C PRO A 171 -6.27 -28.89 7.02
N ASN A 172 -6.11 -28.13 8.10
CA ASN A 172 -4.82 -27.62 8.59
C ASN A 172 -4.11 -26.62 7.66
N GLN A 173 -4.78 -26.09 6.63
CA GLN A 173 -4.19 -25.04 5.81
C GLN A 173 -4.09 -23.74 6.61
N HIS A 174 -2.94 -23.08 6.49
CA HIS A 174 -2.66 -21.81 7.16
C HIS A 174 -3.00 -20.65 6.24
N TRP A 175 -3.46 -19.55 6.84
CA TRP A 175 -3.60 -18.28 6.13
C TRP A 175 -2.22 -17.74 5.77
N SER A 176 -2.05 -17.30 4.54
CA SER A 176 -0.77 -16.77 4.08
C SER A 176 -0.45 -15.41 4.71
N HIS A 177 -1.48 -14.65 5.10
CA HIS A 177 -1.31 -13.32 5.71
C HIS A 177 -2.51 -12.93 6.60
N PRO A 178 -2.28 -12.28 7.76
CA PRO A 178 -3.35 -11.78 8.65
C PRO A 178 -4.36 -10.84 7.95
N VAL A 179 -3.89 -10.02 7.01
CA VAL A 179 -4.74 -9.14 6.20
C VAL A 179 -5.76 -9.93 5.39
N ILE A 180 -5.37 -11.06 4.80
CA ILE A 180 -6.30 -11.91 4.01
C ILE A 180 -7.36 -12.50 4.94
N PHE A 181 -6.94 -12.97 6.11
CA PHE A 181 -7.85 -13.49 7.13
C PHE A 181 -8.89 -12.46 7.57
N VAL A 182 -8.46 -11.24 7.94
CA VAL A 182 -9.40 -10.19 8.36
C VAL A 182 -10.30 -9.71 7.22
N THR A 183 -9.78 -9.62 5.99
CA THR A 183 -10.63 -9.33 4.82
C THR A 183 -11.67 -10.42 4.59
N ALA A 184 -11.26 -11.69 4.65
CA ALA A 184 -12.14 -12.84 4.43
C ALA A 184 -13.25 -12.92 5.50
N THR A 185 -12.87 -12.82 6.77
CA THR A 185 -13.83 -12.82 7.89
C THR A 185 -14.78 -11.63 7.83
N THR A 186 -14.30 -10.43 7.46
CA THR A 186 -15.16 -9.26 7.27
C THR A 186 -16.18 -9.47 6.15
N LEU A 187 -15.77 -10.09 5.05
CA LEU A 187 -16.63 -10.35 3.90
C LEU A 187 -17.66 -11.46 4.18
N PHE A 188 -17.22 -12.58 4.76
CA PHE A 188 -17.99 -13.81 4.83
C PHE A 188 -18.69 -14.07 6.18
N ASN A 189 -18.19 -13.51 7.29
CA ASN A 189 -18.78 -13.73 8.62
C ASN A 189 -19.76 -12.64 9.05
N LYS A 190 -19.83 -11.50 8.35
CA LYS A 190 -20.92 -10.55 8.59
C LYS A 190 -22.22 -11.20 8.11
N GLU A 191 -23.21 -11.28 9.01
CA GLU A 191 -24.57 -11.72 8.71
C GLU A 191 -25.19 -10.82 7.64
N LYS A 192 -24.91 -11.12 6.37
CA LYS A 192 -25.21 -10.28 5.21
C LYS A 192 -24.80 -8.82 5.43
N PRO A 193 -23.61 -8.40 4.94
CA PRO A 193 -23.43 -6.98 4.65
C PRO A 193 -24.64 -6.56 3.80
N ASN A 194 -25.17 -5.35 4.00
CA ASN A 194 -26.06 -4.71 3.04
C ASN A 194 -25.33 -4.72 1.68
N HIS A 195 -25.44 -5.83 0.95
CA HIS A 195 -24.91 -5.99 -0.38
C HIS A 195 -25.79 -5.06 -1.18
N SER A 196 -25.28 -3.85 -1.39
CA SER A 196 -25.78 -2.99 -2.46
C SER A 196 -25.95 -3.90 -3.67
N ILE A 197 -27.17 -3.98 -4.20
CA ILE A 197 -27.70 -5.04 -5.06
C ILE A 197 -26.86 -5.31 -6.33
N ASN A 198 -25.82 -4.50 -6.59
CA ASN A 198 -25.10 -4.42 -7.86
C ASN A 198 -23.58 -4.71 -7.79
N LYS A 199 -23.01 -5.23 -6.68
CA LYS A 199 -21.55 -5.52 -6.59
C LYS A 199 -21.27 -6.99 -6.31
N SER A 200 -20.37 -7.59 -7.11
CA SER A 200 -19.92 -8.98 -6.91
C SER A 200 -19.09 -9.13 -5.63
N GLU A 201 -19.11 -10.33 -5.02
CA GLU A 201 -18.31 -10.66 -3.83
C GLU A 201 -16.82 -10.34 -4.04
N TYR A 202 -16.29 -10.64 -5.23
CA TYR A 202 -14.91 -10.31 -5.61
C TYR A 202 -14.63 -8.80 -5.61
N ALA A 203 -15.57 -7.98 -6.10
CA ALA A 203 -15.41 -6.53 -6.10
C ALA A 203 -15.42 -5.95 -4.68
N ILE A 204 -16.27 -6.49 -3.80
CA ILE A 204 -16.31 -6.12 -2.38
C ILE A 204 -15.01 -6.55 -1.69
N PHE A 205 -14.56 -7.79 -1.93
CA PHE A 205 -13.29 -8.30 -1.42
C PHE A 205 -12.13 -7.40 -1.83
N LYS A 206 -12.04 -7.03 -3.12
CA LYS A 206 -10.98 -6.16 -3.63
C LYS A 206 -10.91 -4.83 -2.88
N GLY A 207 -12.05 -4.20 -2.63
CA GLY A 207 -12.12 -2.96 -1.85
C GLY A 207 -11.59 -3.14 -0.43
N LEU A 208 -12.15 -4.12 0.29
CA LEU A 208 -11.75 -4.42 1.67
C LEU A 208 -10.28 -4.86 1.79
N TYR A 209 -9.76 -5.58 0.80
CA TYR A 209 -8.38 -6.04 0.78
C TYR A 209 -7.40 -4.88 0.69
N ILE A 210 -7.66 -3.93 -0.22
CA ILE A 210 -6.83 -2.73 -0.37
C ILE A 210 -6.90 -1.87 0.91
N GLU A 211 -8.08 -1.73 1.50
CA GLU A 211 -8.26 -0.98 2.75
C GLU A 211 -7.48 -1.59 3.92
N ASN A 212 -7.59 -2.92 4.11
CA ASN A 212 -6.87 -3.60 5.18
C ASN A 212 -5.35 -3.62 4.96
N ILE A 213 -4.86 -3.65 3.71
CA ILE A 213 -3.44 -3.45 3.40
C ILE A 213 -2.98 -2.06 3.87
N LYS A 214 -3.75 -1.00 3.59
CA LYS A 214 -3.40 0.36 4.03
C LYS A 214 -3.34 0.47 5.55
N ARG A 215 -4.34 -0.10 6.25
CA ARG A 215 -4.38 -0.17 7.71
C ARG A 215 -3.16 -0.89 8.29
N PHE A 216 -2.81 -2.05 7.72
CA PHE A 216 -1.63 -2.82 8.12
C PHE A 216 -0.34 -2.04 7.94
N LEU A 217 -0.17 -1.38 6.79
CA LEU A 217 1.03 -0.57 6.52
C LEU A 217 1.13 0.69 7.37
N ASN A 218 0.01 1.18 7.91
CA ASN A 218 -0.01 2.26 8.90
C ASN A 218 0.28 1.77 10.33
N GLY A 219 0.59 0.48 10.51
CA GLY A 219 0.98 -0.10 11.80
C GLY A 219 -0.18 -0.66 12.62
N GLU A 220 -1.37 -0.79 12.04
CA GLU A 220 -2.48 -1.42 12.75
C GLU A 220 -2.19 -2.91 12.97
N SER A 221 -2.36 -3.36 14.22
CA SER A 221 -2.15 -4.76 14.58
C SER A 221 -3.35 -5.60 14.17
N PHE A 222 -3.11 -6.63 13.35
CA PHE A 222 -4.14 -7.58 12.95
C PHE A 222 -4.08 -8.83 13.85
N PRO A 223 -5.23 -9.47 14.14
CA PRO A 223 -5.25 -10.74 14.86
C PRO A 223 -4.44 -11.78 14.09
N ASN A 224 -3.68 -12.59 14.83
CA ASN A 224 -3.01 -13.75 14.24
C ASN A 224 -4.09 -14.71 13.72
N PRO A 225 -4.01 -15.12 12.45
CA PRO A 225 -4.98 -16.03 11.89
C PRO A 225 -4.96 -17.33 12.68
N THR A 226 -6.13 -17.74 13.19
CA THR A 226 -6.28 -19.08 13.77
C THR A 226 -6.06 -20.12 12.67
N LEU A 227 -5.50 -21.29 13.03
CA LEU A 227 -5.54 -22.47 12.16
C LEU A 227 -6.98 -22.63 11.65
N VAL A 228 -7.15 -22.97 10.36
CA VAL A 228 -8.47 -23.23 9.77
C VAL A 228 -9.08 -24.40 10.53
N GLN A 229 -9.86 -24.09 11.57
CA GLN A 229 -10.53 -25.08 12.38
C GLN A 229 -11.72 -25.62 11.59
N HIS A 230 -11.93 -26.92 11.70
CA HIS A 230 -13.14 -27.57 11.23
C HIS A 230 -14.35 -26.92 11.91
N SER A 231 -15.00 -25.95 11.27
CA SER A 231 -16.34 -25.58 11.68
C SER A 231 -17.30 -26.64 11.14
N LEU A 232 -17.37 -27.77 11.83
CA LEU A 232 -18.58 -28.60 11.82
C LEU A 232 -19.63 -27.92 12.70
N THR A 233 -20.06 -26.72 12.32
CA THR A 233 -21.43 -26.30 12.61
C THR A 233 -22.24 -26.62 11.38
N HIS A 234 -22.54 -27.92 11.24
CA HIS A 234 -23.75 -28.37 10.56
C HIS A 234 -24.85 -27.39 10.96
N LYS A 235 -25.40 -26.57 10.05
CA LYS A 235 -26.65 -25.86 10.35
C LYS A 235 -27.71 -26.95 10.49
N PRO A 236 -28.18 -27.33 11.70
CA PRO A 236 -29.20 -28.33 11.81
C PRO A 236 -30.53 -27.57 11.83
N LYS A 237 -31.40 -27.82 10.85
CA LYS A 237 -32.87 -27.91 11.04
C LYS A 237 -33.64 -27.68 9.73
N ARG A 238 -33.29 -26.67 8.92
CA ARG A 238 -34.12 -26.35 7.73
C ARG A 238 -33.93 -27.28 6.53
N SER A 239 -32.71 -27.72 6.21
CA SER A 239 -32.48 -28.62 5.06
C SER A 239 -32.90 -30.06 5.37
N ALA A 240 -32.67 -30.54 6.60
CA ALA A 240 -33.02 -31.89 7.01
C ALA A 240 -34.54 -32.11 7.09
N SER A 241 -35.34 -31.13 7.54
CA SER A 241 -36.80 -31.29 7.55
C SER A 241 -37.40 -31.26 6.15
N LEU A 242 -36.83 -30.46 5.23
CA LEU A 242 -37.27 -30.41 3.84
C LEU A 242 -36.91 -31.69 3.09
N ALA A 243 -35.69 -32.19 3.27
CA ALA A 243 -35.24 -33.47 2.74
C ALA A 243 -36.10 -34.64 3.26
N ASN A 244 -36.37 -34.68 4.57
CA ASN A 244 -37.24 -35.70 5.17
C ASN A 244 -38.70 -35.57 4.69
N SER A 245 -39.23 -34.36 4.51
CA SER A 245 -40.60 -34.20 4.00
C SER A 245 -40.73 -34.66 2.54
N HIS A 246 -39.71 -34.43 1.71
CA HIS A 246 -39.65 -34.95 0.34
C HIS A 246 -39.51 -36.47 0.31
N LEU A 247 -38.67 -37.04 1.18
CA LEU A 247 -38.49 -38.49 1.29
C LEU A 247 -39.79 -39.18 1.77
N SER A 248 -40.51 -38.58 2.71
CA SER A 248 -41.81 -39.09 3.16
C SER A 248 -42.88 -39.01 2.07
N LYS A 249 -42.90 -37.94 1.26
CA LYS A 249 -43.81 -37.84 0.10
C LYS A 249 -43.51 -38.88 -0.98
N LEU A 250 -42.23 -39.13 -1.27
CA LEU A 250 -41.82 -40.17 -2.21
C LEU A 250 -42.21 -41.56 -1.71
N LYS A 251 -41.93 -41.88 -0.44
CA LYS A 251 -42.32 -43.17 0.16
C LYS A 251 -43.83 -43.39 0.08
N ALA A 252 -44.64 -42.36 0.37
CA ALA A 252 -46.10 -42.44 0.28
C ALA A 252 -46.62 -42.68 -1.16
N GLN A 253 -45.88 -42.26 -2.19
CA GLN A 253 -46.21 -42.54 -3.59
C GLN A 253 -45.89 -43.99 -3.97
N PHE A 254 -44.82 -44.58 -3.41
CA PHE A 254 -44.43 -45.97 -3.69
C PHE A 254 -45.20 -47.01 -2.85
N THR A 255 -45.89 -46.62 -1.78
CA THR A 255 -46.77 -47.49 -0.99
C THR A 255 -48.24 -47.45 -1.41
N LYS A 256 -48.59 -46.70 -2.47
CA LYS A 256 -49.92 -46.68 -3.09
C LYS A 256 -49.96 -47.49 -4.40
N ALA A 257 -49.27 -48.63 -4.42
CA ALA A 257 -49.36 -49.66 -5.46
C ALA A 257 -49.97 -50.92 -4.85
#